data_AF-A0A7W0V2H7-F1
#
_entry.id   AF-A0A7W0V2H7-F1
#
_cell.length_a   1.000
_cell.length_b   1.000
_cell.length_c   1.000
_cell.angle_alpha   90.00
_cell.angle_beta   90.00
_cell.angle_gamma   90.00
#
_symmetry.space_group_name_H-M   'P 1'
#
loop_
_entity.id
_entity.type
_entity.pdbx_description
1 polymer ?
#
loop_
_entity_poly.entity_id
_entity_poly.type
_entity_poly.pdbx_seq_one_letter_code
_entity_poly.pdbx_strand_id
1 'polypeptide(L)'
;AVPLWPTTAQALQAWFGELGDGSGTVAFPNARGAALTRDGVNYLLQQAVERAARSCPSLRNKPVSPHLLRHTCALHLLQSGVDIAVIALWLGHENIQTTHGYIEADLILKEQALQKMAPAGQVVTRFKADDALLRSLSSL
;
A
#
# COMPACT_ATOMS: atom_id res chain seq x y z
N ALA A 1 -13.45 -2.19 -12.53
CA ALA A 1 -13.70 -2.66 -11.15
C ALA A 1 -12.36 -2.93 -10.48
N VAL A 2 -12.19 -2.54 -9.21
CA VAL A 2 -10.97 -2.83 -8.44
C VAL A 2 -11.08 -4.25 -7.87
N PRO A 3 -10.11 -5.14 -8.09
CA PRO A 3 -10.16 -6.48 -7.52
C PRO A 3 -10.05 -6.41 -5.99
N LEU A 4 -10.85 -7.21 -5.31
CA LEU A 4 -10.83 -7.34 -3.86
C LEU A 4 -10.12 -8.62 -3.48
N TRP A 5 -9.30 -8.59 -2.41
CA TRP A 5 -8.82 -9.81 -1.81
C TRP A 5 -9.98 -10.64 -1.27
N PRO A 6 -9.91 -11.99 -1.30
CA PRO A 6 -10.98 -12.84 -0.79
C PRO A 6 -11.37 -12.51 0.66
N THR A 7 -10.39 -12.21 1.51
CA THR A 7 -10.60 -11.80 2.90
C THR A 7 -11.35 -10.47 3.01
N THR A 8 -11.02 -9.49 2.15
CA THR A 8 -11.73 -8.21 2.08
C THR A 8 -13.16 -8.39 1.57
N ALA A 9 -13.35 -9.19 0.53
CA ALA A 9 -14.68 -9.49 0.00
C ALA A 9 -15.57 -10.16 1.06
N GLN A 10 -15.02 -11.12 1.81
CA GLN A 10 -15.72 -11.78 2.90
C GLN A 10 -16.10 -10.80 4.02
N ALA A 11 -15.19 -9.91 4.41
CA ALA A 11 -15.47 -8.88 5.42
C ALA A 11 -16.57 -7.91 4.97
N LEU A 12 -16.57 -7.50 3.70
CA LEU A 12 -17.62 -6.64 3.14
C LEU A 12 -18.97 -7.35 3.07
N GLN A 13 -19.00 -8.63 2.70
CA GLN A 13 -20.23 -9.42 2.71
C GLN A 13 -20.82 -9.53 4.11
N ALA A 14 -19.98 -9.80 5.12
CA ALA A 14 -20.41 -9.83 6.51
C ALA A 14 -20.97 -8.47 6.95
N TRP A 15 -20.27 -7.38 6.63
CA TRP A 15 -20.71 -6.02 6.92
C TRP A 15 -22.06 -5.66 6.29
N PHE A 16 -22.24 -5.98 5.01
CA PHE A 16 -23.51 -5.72 4.32
C PHE A 16 -24.64 -6.62 4.83
N GLY A 17 -24.33 -7.82 5.32
CA GLY A 17 -25.28 -8.66 6.04
C GLY A 17 -25.74 -8.03 7.37
N GLU A 18 -24.83 -7.40 8.11
CA GLU A 18 -25.15 -6.68 9.35
C GLU A 18 -25.97 -5.41 9.13
N LEU A 19 -25.79 -4.73 7.99
CA LEU A 19 -26.58 -3.54 7.65
C LEU A 19 -28.06 -3.86 7.36
N GLY A 20 -28.37 -5.09 6.93
CA GLY A 20 -29.69 -5.52 6.48
C GLY A 20 -30.21 -4.76 5.25
N ASP A 21 -31.47 -5.00 4.88
CA ASP A 21 -32.14 -4.36 3.73
C ASP A 21 -32.40 -2.84 3.93
N GLY A 22 -32.05 -2.29 5.10
CA GLY A 22 -32.25 -0.89 5.48
C GLY A 22 -31.22 0.10 4.91
N SER A 23 -30.37 -0.31 3.96
CA SER A 23 -29.36 0.56 3.34
C SER A 23 -29.98 1.47 2.27
N GLY A 24 -30.77 2.43 2.71
CA GLY A 24 -31.05 3.60 1.89
C GLY A 24 -29.75 4.38 1.66
N THR A 25 -29.10 4.16 0.51
CA THR A 25 -28.06 4.99 -0.15
C THR A 25 -26.61 4.99 0.35
N VAL A 26 -26.25 4.50 1.55
CA VAL A 26 -24.86 4.63 2.06
C VAL A 26 -24.24 3.28 2.45
N ALA A 27 -23.13 2.92 1.80
CA ALA A 27 -22.40 1.66 2.06
C ALA A 27 -21.69 1.61 3.43
N PHE A 28 -21.20 2.77 3.91
CA PHE A 28 -20.54 2.92 5.21
C PHE A 28 -21.18 4.08 5.99
N PRO A 29 -22.27 3.83 6.73
CA PRO A 29 -22.87 4.84 7.60
C PRO A 29 -22.03 5.10 8.86
N ASN A 30 -22.12 6.32 9.37
CA ASN A 30 -21.66 6.69 10.70
C ASN A 30 -22.72 6.36 11.77
N ALA A 31 -22.43 6.60 13.04
CA ALA A 31 -23.34 6.30 14.16
C ALA A 31 -24.71 7.02 14.09
N ARG A 32 -24.86 8.05 13.25
CA ARG A 32 -26.12 8.77 13.00
C ARG A 32 -26.82 8.33 11.71
N GLY A 33 -26.31 7.31 11.02
CA GLY A 33 -26.85 6.81 9.74
C GLY A 33 -26.43 7.59 8.49
N ALA A 34 -25.66 8.68 8.63
CA ALA A 34 -25.16 9.46 7.50
C ALA A 34 -23.83 8.90 6.95
N ALA A 35 -23.37 9.35 5.77
CA ALA A 35 -22.09 8.91 5.21
C ALA A 35 -20.91 9.14 6.16
N LEU A 36 -20.03 8.15 6.24
CA LEU A 36 -18.77 8.26 6.97
C LEU A 36 -17.86 9.29 6.30
N THR A 37 -17.39 10.26 7.08
CA THR A 37 -16.49 11.32 6.60
C THR A 37 -15.04 10.85 6.56
N ARG A 38 -14.17 11.56 5.85
CA ARG A 38 -12.73 11.30 5.84
C ARG A 38 -12.13 11.29 7.25
N ASP A 39 -12.53 12.26 8.07
CA ASP A 39 -12.06 12.35 9.47
C ASP A 39 -12.61 11.20 10.31
N GLY A 40 -13.84 10.77 10.05
CA GLY A 40 -14.43 9.59 10.67
C GLY A 40 -13.67 8.30 10.33
N VAL A 41 -13.29 8.12 9.05
CA VAL A 41 -12.42 7.00 8.63
C VAL A 41 -11.08 7.05 9.36
N ASN A 42 -10.44 8.21 9.41
CA ASN A 42 -9.16 8.36 10.09
C ASN A 42 -9.28 8.07 11.60
N TYR A 43 -10.33 8.55 12.24
CA TYR A 43 -10.61 8.29 13.65
C TYR A 43 -10.78 6.79 13.94
N LEU A 44 -11.61 6.10 13.16
CA LEU A 44 -11.81 4.66 13.30
C LEU A 44 -10.52 3.87 13.05
N LEU A 45 -9.71 4.31 12.10
CA LEU A 45 -8.41 3.73 11.83
C LEU A 45 -7.46 3.87 13.03
N GLN A 46 -7.36 5.06 13.65
CA GLN A 46 -6.52 5.24 14.83
C GLN A 46 -6.97 4.32 15.99
N GLN A 47 -8.28 4.21 16.23
CA GLN A 47 -8.79 3.26 17.22
C GLN A 47 -8.45 1.80 16.91
N ALA A 48 -8.46 1.41 15.63
CA ALA A 48 -8.04 0.07 15.22
C ALA A 48 -6.53 -0.14 15.46
N VAL A 49 -5.70 0.86 15.17
CA VAL A 49 -4.25 0.85 15.40
C VAL A 49 -3.93 0.74 16.89
N GLU A 50 -4.59 1.53 17.74
CA GLU A 50 -4.44 1.46 19.21
C GLU A 50 -4.79 0.07 19.76
N ARG A 51 -5.86 -0.54 19.27
CA ARG A 51 -6.24 -1.91 19.63
C ARG A 51 -5.21 -2.92 19.16
N ALA A 52 -4.76 -2.82 17.91
CA ALA A 52 -3.73 -3.70 17.36
C ALA A 52 -2.39 -3.55 18.09
N ALA A 53 -2.04 -2.34 18.53
CA ALA A 53 -0.81 -2.04 19.27
C ALA A 53 -0.70 -2.74 20.64
N ARG A 54 -1.79 -3.34 21.13
CA ARG A 54 -1.78 -4.20 22.32
C ARG A 54 -1.12 -5.55 22.05
N SER A 55 -1.29 -6.08 20.84
CA SER A 55 -0.69 -7.36 20.40
C SER A 55 0.55 -7.16 19.54
N CYS A 56 0.69 -5.99 18.89
CA CYS A 56 1.85 -5.62 18.08
C CYS A 56 2.45 -4.28 18.57
N PRO A 57 3.32 -4.29 19.59
CA PRO A 57 3.88 -3.06 20.17
C PRO A 57 4.60 -2.14 19.18
N SER A 58 5.13 -2.69 18.08
CA SER A 58 5.78 -1.92 17.01
C SER A 58 4.86 -0.90 16.32
N LEU A 59 3.53 -1.07 16.40
CA LEU A 59 2.56 -0.13 15.85
C LEU A 59 2.45 1.17 16.66
N ARG A 60 2.85 1.18 17.93
CA ARG A 60 2.71 2.36 18.81
C ARG A 60 3.44 3.60 18.30
N ASN A 61 4.57 3.38 17.63
CA ASN A 61 5.44 4.45 17.14
C ASN A 61 5.37 4.62 15.62
N LYS A 62 4.46 3.91 14.94
CA LYS A 62 4.36 3.95 13.48
C LYS A 62 3.23 4.91 13.08
N PRO A 63 3.50 5.90 12.21
CA PRO A 63 2.43 6.72 11.66
C PRO A 63 1.57 5.84 10.76
N VAL A 64 0.29 5.67 11.10
CA VAL A 64 -0.68 4.93 10.27
C VAL A 64 -1.78 5.90 9.85
N SER A 65 -2.04 5.99 8.55
CA SER A 65 -3.08 6.86 7.99
C SER A 65 -3.72 6.20 6.77
N PRO A 66 -4.93 6.64 6.34
CA PRO A 66 -5.57 6.07 5.15
C PRO A 66 -4.70 6.18 3.90
N HIS A 67 -3.97 7.30 3.74
CA HIS A 67 -3.04 7.50 2.64
C HIS A 67 -1.86 6.50 2.68
N LEU A 68 -1.30 6.23 3.87
CA LEU A 68 -0.22 5.25 3.99
C LEU A 68 -0.70 3.81 3.71
N LEU A 69 -1.91 3.46 4.14
CA LEU A 69 -2.50 2.16 3.81
C LEU A 69 -2.67 1.98 2.30
N ARG A 70 -3.15 3.03 1.63
CA ARG A 70 -3.27 3.05 0.17
C ARG A 70 -1.92 2.91 -0.53
N HIS A 71 -0.88 3.60 -0.05
CA HIS A 71 0.47 3.47 -0.59
C HIS A 71 1.02 2.05 -0.41
N THR A 72 0.85 1.47 0.78
CA THR A 72 1.24 0.07 1.07
C THR A 72 0.50 -0.90 0.14
N CYS A 73 -0.80 -0.70 -0.09
CA CYS A 73 -1.60 -1.51 -1.01
C CYS A 73 -1.05 -1.43 -2.44
N ALA A 74 -0.74 -0.23 -2.93
CA ALA A 74 -0.16 -0.03 -4.25
C ALA A 74 1.19 -0.74 -4.40
N LEU A 75 2.06 -0.60 -3.40
CA LEU A 75 3.38 -1.23 -3.40
C LEU A 75 3.26 -2.77 -3.39
N HIS A 76 2.34 -3.34 -2.61
CA HIS A 76 2.08 -4.78 -2.63
C HIS A 76 1.60 -5.26 -4.01
N LEU A 77 0.73 -4.50 -4.68
CA LEU A 77 0.30 -4.82 -6.05
C LEU A 77 1.48 -4.78 -7.02
N LEU A 78 2.33 -3.76 -6.93
CA LEU A 78 3.51 -3.62 -7.77
C LEU A 78 4.49 -4.79 -7.57
N GLN A 79 4.79 -5.12 -6.30
CA GLN A 79 5.66 -6.24 -5.94
C GLN A 79 5.11 -7.60 -6.39
N SER A 80 3.78 -7.73 -6.51
CA SER A 80 3.14 -8.92 -7.08
C SER A 80 3.18 -8.99 -8.61
N GLY A 81 3.78 -7.98 -9.27
CA GLY A 81 3.93 -7.91 -10.73
C GLY A 81 2.75 -7.29 -11.46
N VAL A 82 1.83 -6.62 -10.76
CA VAL A 82 0.74 -5.88 -11.41
C VAL A 82 1.33 -4.64 -12.08
N ASP A 83 0.96 -4.42 -13.35
CA ASP A 83 1.40 -3.27 -14.11
C ASP A 83 1.03 -1.96 -13.40
N ILE A 84 1.98 -1.04 -13.32
CA ILE A 84 1.82 0.25 -12.65
C ILE A 84 0.68 1.09 -13.23
N ALA A 85 0.40 1.00 -14.53
CA ALA A 85 -0.73 1.65 -15.17
C ALA A 85 -2.06 1.05 -14.71
N VAL A 86 -2.10 -0.26 -14.46
CA VAL A 86 -3.27 -0.96 -13.90
C VAL A 86 -3.49 -0.57 -12.44
N ILE A 87 -2.41 -0.47 -11.65
CA ILE A 87 -2.48 0.00 -10.25
C ILE A 87 -2.99 1.45 -10.19
N ALA A 88 -2.46 2.33 -11.03
CA ALA A 88 -2.90 3.72 -11.11
C ALA A 88 -4.37 3.85 -11.51
N LEU A 89 -4.82 3.02 -12.46
CA LEU A 89 -6.23 2.95 -12.86
C LEU A 89 -7.13 2.45 -11.71
N TRP A 90 -6.71 1.43 -10.97
CA TRP A 90 -7.48 0.84 -9.87
C TRP A 90 -7.56 1.74 -8.64
N LEU A 91 -6.45 2.36 -8.26
CA LEU A 91 -6.42 3.23 -7.10
C LEU A 91 -7.03 4.60 -7.42
N GLY A 92 -6.99 5.06 -8.66
CA GLY A 92 -7.73 6.23 -9.10
C GLY A 92 -6.92 7.53 -8.99
N HIS A 93 -6.63 8.10 -10.17
CA HIS A 93 -6.45 9.50 -10.59
C HIS A 93 -5.93 10.59 -9.61
N GLU A 94 -5.28 10.30 -8.49
CA GLU A 94 -4.57 11.31 -7.70
C GLU A 94 -3.09 11.40 -8.12
N ASN A 95 -2.83 12.32 -9.05
CA ASN A 95 -1.54 12.81 -9.54
C ASN A 95 -0.50 11.73 -9.93
N ILE A 96 -0.22 11.64 -11.24
CA ILE A 96 0.87 10.86 -11.87
C ILE A 96 2.24 11.05 -11.19
N GLN A 97 2.45 12.14 -10.45
CA GLN A 97 3.65 12.34 -9.62
C GLN A 97 3.84 11.29 -8.52
N THR A 98 2.77 10.72 -7.95
CA THR A 98 2.88 9.59 -6.99
C THR A 98 3.23 8.27 -7.68
N THR A 99 2.89 8.14 -8.96
CA THR A 99 3.22 6.98 -9.79
C THR A 99 4.72 6.92 -10.09
N HIS A 100 5.36 8.08 -10.29
CA HIS A 100 6.83 8.15 -10.43
C HIS A 100 7.55 7.69 -9.16
N GLY A 101 6.99 7.95 -7.98
CA GLY A 101 7.51 7.45 -6.70
C GLY A 101 7.54 5.92 -6.58
N TYR A 102 6.62 5.19 -7.22
CA TYR A 102 6.67 3.72 -7.26
C TYR A 102 7.81 3.21 -8.15
N ILE A 103 8.14 3.91 -9.23
CA ILE A 103 9.26 3.57 -10.11
C ILE A 103 10.60 3.80 -9.39
N GLU A 104 10.71 4.85 -8.59
CA GLU A 104 11.90 5.11 -7.78
C GLU A 104 12.03 4.17 -6.57
N ALA A 105 10.91 3.78 -5.95
CA ALA A 105 10.90 2.96 -4.74
C ALA A 105 11.22 1.47 -4.99
N ASP A 106 11.03 0.95 -6.21
CA ASP A 106 11.21 -0.47 -6.48
C ASP A 106 12.57 -0.79 -7.10
N LEU A 107 13.57 -0.94 -6.22
CA LEU A 107 14.91 -1.41 -6.56
C LEU A 107 14.88 -2.80 -7.23
N ILE A 108 13.91 -3.65 -6.93
CA ILE A 108 13.81 -5.02 -7.47
C ILE A 108 13.30 -4.96 -8.91
N LEU A 109 12.26 -4.17 -9.18
CA LEU A 109 11.76 -3.99 -10.54
C LEU A 109 12.80 -3.30 -11.44
N LYS A 110 13.52 -2.31 -10.90
CA LYS A 110 14.65 -1.66 -11.59
C LYS A 110 15.79 -2.64 -11.87
N GLU A 111 16.14 -3.50 -10.92
CA GLU A 111 17.13 -4.56 -11.11
C GLU A 111 16.69 -5.54 -12.21
N GLN A 112 15.43 -5.99 -12.19
CA GLN A 112 14.88 -6.90 -13.21
C GLN A 112 14.82 -6.28 -14.60
N ALA A 113 14.47 -4.99 -14.71
CA ALA A 113 14.48 -4.27 -15.98
C ALA A 113 15.89 -4.13 -16.55
N LEU A 114 16.88 -3.80 -15.70
CA LEU A 114 18.29 -3.75 -16.08
C LEU A 114 18.81 -5.12 -16.55
N GLN A 115 18.43 -6.20 -15.87
CA GLN A 115 18.80 -7.56 -16.30
C GLN A 115 18.21 -7.94 -17.66
N LYS A 116 16.97 -7.53 -17.95
CA LYS A 116 16.32 -7.78 -19.26
C LYS A 116 16.92 -6.94 -20.41
N MET A 117 17.48 -5.76 -20.08
CA MET A 117 18.10 -4.87 -21.05
C MET A 117 19.62 -5.03 -21.17
N ALA A 118 20.23 -5.91 -20.37
CA ALA A 118 21.66 -6.19 -20.46
C ALA A 118 21.99 -6.74 -21.86
N PRO A 119 22.91 -6.11 -22.62
CA PRO A 119 23.25 -6.57 -23.95
C PRO A 119 23.82 -7.99 -23.87
N ALA A 120 23.38 -8.86 -24.78
CA ALA A 120 23.85 -10.23 -24.88
C ALA A 120 25.38 -10.26 -25.05
N GLY A 121 26.10 -10.61 -23.99
CA GLY A 121 27.56 -10.73 -23.97
C GLY A 121 28.29 -9.87 -22.92
N GLN A 122 27.61 -8.97 -22.20
CA GLN A 122 28.26 -8.20 -21.14
C GLN A 122 27.84 -8.73 -19.75
N VAL A 123 28.81 -9.25 -19.00
CA VAL A 123 28.61 -9.66 -17.61
C VAL A 123 28.41 -8.38 -16.78
N VAL A 124 27.15 -8.06 -16.48
CA VAL A 124 26.84 -7.01 -15.49
C VAL A 124 27.24 -7.56 -14.12
N THR A 125 28.41 -7.18 -13.63
CA THR A 125 28.86 -7.56 -12.29
C THR A 125 28.04 -6.78 -11.26
N ARG A 126 27.37 -7.51 -10.35
CA ARG A 126 26.65 -6.90 -9.23
C ARG A 126 27.65 -6.11 -8.40
N PHE A 127 27.43 -4.80 -8.25
CA PHE A 127 28.28 -3.98 -7.40
C PHE A 127 28.21 -4.51 -5.97
N LYS A 128 29.37 -4.91 -5.46
CA LYS A 128 29.54 -5.38 -4.09
C LYS A 128 30.36 -4.29 -3.38
N ALA A 129 29.70 -3.51 -2.55
CA ALA A 129 30.37 -2.48 -1.76
C ALA A 129 31.45 -3.15 -0.90
N ASP A 130 32.65 -2.57 -0.88
CA ASP A 130 33.71 -3.07 -0.01
C ASP A 130 33.46 -2.66 1.44
N ASP A 131 34.15 -3.32 2.37
CA ASP A 131 33.99 -3.07 3.80
C ASP A 131 34.46 -1.67 4.22
N ALA A 132 35.28 -0.99 3.41
CA ALA A 132 35.75 0.37 3.71
C ALA A 132 34.66 1.40 3.38
N LEU A 133 33.95 1.21 2.28
CA LEU A 133 32.85 2.04 1.81
C LEU A 133 31.59 1.86 2.66
N LEU A 134 31.31 0.63 3.13
CA LEU A 134 30.26 0.40 4.13
C LEU A 134 30.58 1.09 5.46
N ARG A 135 31.86 1.05 5.89
CA ARG A 135 32.30 1.75 7.10
C ARG A 135 32.17 3.26 6.99
N SER A 136 32.55 3.88 5.87
CA SER A 136 32.43 5.33 5.69
C SER A 136 30.97 5.80 5.66
N LEU A 137 30.07 5.00 5.09
CA LEU A 137 28.64 5.30 5.07
C LEU A 137 27.96 5.11 6.43
N SER A 138 28.47 4.20 7.27
CA SER A 138 27.98 4.01 8.64
C SER A 138 28.43 5.07 9.64
N SER A 139 29.39 5.92 9.26
CA SER A 139 29.89 7.04 10.07
C SER A 139 29.28 8.41 9.73
N LEU A 140 28.35 8.45 8.77
CA LEU A 140 27.50 9.59 8.46
C LEU A 140 26.17 9.47 9.22
#